data_AF-A0A940W3A0-F1
#
_entry.id   AF-A0A940W3A0-F1
#
_cell.length_a   1.000
_cell.length_b   1.000
_cell.length_c   1.000
_cell.angle_alpha   90.00
_cell.angle_beta   90.00
_cell.angle_gamma   90.00
#
_symmetry.space_group_name_H-M   'P 1'
#
loop_
_entity.id
_entity.type
_entity.pdbx_description
1 polymer ?
#
loop_
_entity_poly.entity_id
_entity_poly.type
_entity_poly.pdbx_seq_one_letter_code
_entity_poly.pdbx_strand_id
1 'polypeptide(L)'
;MAGRELSALRRLSGIPGFPQDAFRLDRYAIAYRFVPGNEIGQGDPDLLTPGFFESLESLVERMHERDIAHLDIRTGGNVLVTEEASPLILDFQSHVRLGGLPGFLRRILVAVDLAGVYKHWSIRAPGSMGEEREEHLRRMNTWRRYWILKGYLGIKPGPARSTDAGDAKGKD
;
A
#
# COMPACT_ATOMS: atom_id res chain seq x y z
N MET A 1 -4.08 -7.45 16.95
CA MET A 1 -3.80 -6.51 15.84
C MET A 1 -2.55 -5.70 16.17
N ALA A 2 -2.63 -4.77 17.14
CA ALA A 2 -1.53 -3.94 17.63
C ALA A 2 -0.18 -4.65 17.86
N GLY A 3 -0.16 -5.80 18.54
CA GLY A 3 1.10 -6.52 18.80
C GLY A 3 1.78 -7.09 17.55
N ARG A 4 1.00 -7.50 16.53
CA ARG A 4 1.56 -7.99 15.26
C ARG A 4 2.16 -6.84 14.47
N GLU A 5 1.42 -5.74 14.38
CA GLU A 5 1.85 -4.53 13.69
C GLU A 5 3.13 -3.95 14.31
N LEU A 6 3.18 -3.84 15.64
CA LEU A 6 4.39 -3.42 16.36
C LEU A 6 5.59 -4.33 16.06
N SER A 7 5.37 -5.63 15.92
CA SER A 7 6.45 -6.56 15.55
C SER A 7 6.96 -6.32 14.13
N ALA A 8 6.12 -5.89 13.19
CA ALA A 8 6.55 -5.52 11.84
C ALA A 8 7.36 -4.22 11.89
N LEU A 9 6.83 -3.18 12.55
CA LEU A 9 7.51 -1.89 12.68
C LEU A 9 8.89 -2.02 13.35
N ARG A 10 9.01 -2.86 14.39
CA ARG A 10 10.31 -3.14 15.02
C ARG A 10 11.33 -3.77 14.09
N ARG A 11 10.91 -4.58 13.12
CA ARG A 11 11.80 -5.19 12.11
C ARG A 11 12.24 -4.21 11.04
N LEU A 12 11.42 -3.19 10.79
CA LEU A 12 11.68 -2.12 9.84
C LEU A 12 12.39 -0.91 10.47
N SER A 13 12.55 -0.92 11.81
CA SER A 13 13.30 0.09 12.54
C SER A 13 14.70 0.29 11.95
N GLY A 14 15.10 1.55 11.83
CA GLY A 14 16.37 1.96 11.25
C GLY A 14 16.39 2.06 9.71
N ILE A 15 15.28 1.73 9.03
CA ILE A 15 15.12 2.00 7.59
C ILE A 15 14.28 3.28 7.41
N PRO A 16 14.86 4.37 6.86
CA PRO A 16 14.09 5.55 6.49
C PRO A 16 13.00 5.20 5.47
N GLY A 17 11.82 5.78 5.63
CA GLY A 17 10.61 5.46 4.84
C GLY A 17 9.61 4.56 5.58
N PHE A 18 9.90 4.15 6.81
CA PHE A 18 8.94 3.48 7.71
C PHE A 18 8.80 4.22 9.05
N PRO A 19 7.69 4.00 9.79
CA PRO A 19 7.53 4.56 11.13
C PRO A 19 8.64 4.15 12.08
N GLN A 20 9.19 5.14 12.79
CA GLN A 20 10.26 4.96 13.77
C GLN A 20 9.74 5.12 15.21
N ASP A 21 10.48 4.57 16.16
CA ASP A 21 10.18 4.60 17.60
C ASP A 21 8.79 4.04 17.95
N ALA A 22 8.36 2.98 17.25
CA ALA A 22 7.08 2.37 17.51
C ALA A 22 7.05 1.71 18.91
N PHE A 23 6.04 2.07 19.70
CA PHE A 23 5.79 1.49 21.03
C PHE A 23 4.31 1.19 21.24
N ARG A 24 4.04 0.38 22.24
CA ARG A 24 2.68 -0.03 22.62
C ARG A 24 2.14 0.95 23.65
N LEU A 25 0.96 1.51 23.40
CA LEU A 25 0.23 2.32 24.38
C LEU A 25 -0.58 1.42 25.31
N ASP A 26 -1.36 0.50 24.73
CA ASP A 26 -2.20 -0.44 25.48
C ASP A 26 -2.45 -1.75 24.70
N ARG A 27 -3.53 -2.48 25.02
CA ARG A 27 -3.88 -3.73 24.34
C ARG A 27 -4.22 -3.58 22.85
N TYR A 28 -4.73 -2.43 22.47
CA TYR A 28 -5.35 -2.17 21.16
C TYR A 28 -4.65 -1.07 20.37
N ALA A 29 -3.81 -0.26 21.02
CA ALA A 29 -3.16 0.90 20.40
C ALA A 29 -1.62 0.80 20.42
N ILE A 30 -1.02 1.27 19.33
CA ILE A 30 0.40 1.55 19.19
C ILE A 30 0.57 3.02 18.78
N ALA A 31 1.74 3.58 19.07
CA ALA A 31 2.13 4.89 18.60
C ALA A 31 3.56 4.84 18.07
N TYR A 32 3.89 5.76 17.18
CA TYR A 32 5.21 5.94 16.58
C TYR A 32 5.41 7.42 16.26
N ARG A 33 6.64 7.80 15.92
CA ARG A 33 6.99 9.18 15.60
C ARG A 33 6.18 9.68 14.41
N PHE A 34 5.54 10.84 14.58
CA PHE A 34 4.86 11.53 13.48
C PHE A 34 5.87 11.99 12.44
N VAL A 35 5.53 11.80 11.16
CA VAL A 35 6.29 12.29 10.02
C VAL A 35 5.32 13.11 9.16
N PRO A 36 5.62 14.39 8.89
CA PRO A 36 4.79 15.21 8.02
C PRO A 36 4.83 14.65 6.59
N GLY A 37 3.67 14.60 5.96
CA GLY A 37 3.52 14.13 4.59
C GLY A 37 2.05 14.02 4.22
N ASN A 38 1.79 13.97 2.91
CA ASN A 38 0.45 13.83 2.36
C ASN A 38 0.29 12.45 1.76
N GLU A 39 -0.89 11.85 1.87
CA GLU A 39 -1.21 10.61 1.16
C GLU A 39 -0.90 10.76 -0.34
N ILE A 40 -0.43 9.71 -1.00
CA ILE A 40 -0.05 9.75 -2.42
C ILE A 40 -1.22 10.15 -3.34
N GLY A 41 -2.47 10.03 -2.85
CA GLY A 41 -3.69 10.51 -3.51
C GLY A 41 -3.94 12.01 -3.44
N GLN A 42 -3.35 12.67 -2.44
CA GLN A 42 -3.61 14.07 -2.07
C GLN A 42 -2.34 14.92 -2.06
N GLY A 43 -1.17 14.31 -2.16
CA GLY A 43 0.11 15.01 -2.24
C GLY A 43 0.28 15.79 -3.54
N ASP A 44 1.24 16.71 -3.51
CA ASP A 44 1.60 17.54 -4.66
C ASP A 44 2.01 16.66 -5.85
N PRO A 45 1.30 16.73 -6.99
CA PRO A 45 1.65 15.98 -8.21
C PRO A 45 3.06 16.23 -8.69
N ASP A 46 3.64 17.40 -8.45
CA ASP A 46 4.99 17.75 -8.90
C ASP A 46 6.08 16.96 -8.15
N LEU A 47 5.78 16.45 -6.95
CA LEU A 47 6.68 15.58 -6.19
C LEU A 47 6.61 14.11 -6.65
N LEU A 48 5.59 13.72 -7.41
CA LEU A 48 5.32 12.35 -7.87
C LEU A 48 6.09 12.02 -9.15
N THR A 49 7.41 12.25 -9.10
CA THR A 49 8.34 12.03 -10.21
C THR A 49 8.71 10.56 -10.39
N PRO A 50 9.33 10.15 -11.53
CA PRO A 50 9.89 8.81 -11.67
C PRO A 50 10.85 8.43 -10.53
N GLY A 51 11.70 9.37 -10.10
CA GLY A 51 12.64 9.14 -8.98
C GLY A 51 11.96 8.90 -7.63
N PHE A 52 10.79 9.50 -7.38
CA PHE A 52 9.96 9.16 -6.22
C PHE A 52 9.51 7.71 -6.28
N PHE A 53 9.03 7.24 -7.43
CA PHE A 53 8.55 5.87 -7.57
C PHE A 53 9.66 4.83 -7.55
N GLU A 54 10.83 5.14 -8.09
CA GLU A 54 12.05 4.32 -7.93
C GLU A 54 12.44 4.20 -6.46
N SER A 55 12.36 5.32 -5.72
CA SER A 55 12.60 5.32 -4.26
C SER A 55 11.56 4.49 -3.50
N LEU A 56 10.29 4.54 -3.92
CA LEU A 56 9.20 3.76 -3.33
C LEU A 56 9.35 2.25 -3.63
N GLU A 57 9.71 1.89 -4.86
CA GLU A 57 10.06 0.52 -5.25
C GLU A 57 11.21 -0.01 -4.37
N SER A 58 12.32 0.73 -4.29
CA SER A 58 13.47 0.35 -3.46
C SER A 58 13.12 0.25 -1.97
N LEU A 59 12.24 1.12 -1.46
CA LEU A 59 11.74 1.02 -0.09
C LEU A 59 10.96 -0.29 0.15
N VAL A 60 10.11 -0.68 -0.81
CA VAL A 60 9.35 -1.95 -0.75
C VAL A 60 10.28 -3.16 -0.84
N GLU A 61 11.32 -3.11 -1.66
CA GLU A 61 12.32 -4.18 -1.74
C GLU A 61 13.08 -4.36 -0.41
N ARG A 62 13.53 -3.26 0.21
CA ARG A 62 14.17 -3.29 1.54
C ARG A 62 13.24 -3.85 2.62
N MET A 63 11.93 -3.63 2.51
CA MET A 63 10.93 -4.27 3.39
C MET A 63 10.88 -5.79 3.16
N HIS A 64 10.89 -6.23 1.89
CA HIS A 64 10.89 -7.66 1.53
C HIS A 64 12.16 -8.39 2.01
N GLU A 65 13.30 -7.70 2.04
CA GLU A 65 14.56 -8.18 2.64
C GLU A 65 14.44 -8.40 4.16
N ARG A 66 13.56 -7.66 4.84
CA ARG A 66 13.23 -7.85 6.27
C ARG A 66 12.14 -8.89 6.52
N ASP A 67 11.85 -9.72 5.51
CA ASP A 67 10.84 -10.77 5.51
C ASP A 67 9.41 -10.26 5.78
N ILE A 68 9.07 -9.07 5.27
CA ILE A 68 7.74 -8.47 5.41
C ILE A 68 7.20 -8.18 4.03
N ALA A 69 5.96 -8.59 3.75
CA ALA A 69 5.14 -8.05 2.66
C ALA A 69 3.96 -7.28 3.27
N HIS A 70 3.60 -6.15 2.66
CA HIS A 70 2.59 -5.23 3.20
C HIS A 70 1.16 -5.58 2.81
N LEU A 71 0.99 -5.98 1.54
CA LEU A 71 -0.25 -6.39 0.88
C LEU A 71 -1.34 -5.32 0.71
N ASP A 72 -1.05 -4.07 1.06
CA ASP A 72 -2.01 -2.95 0.94
C ASP A 72 -1.39 -1.63 0.47
N ILE A 73 -0.19 -1.68 -0.12
CA ILE A 73 0.50 -0.51 -0.72
C ILE A 73 -0.33 0.12 -1.86
N ARG A 74 -1.17 -0.70 -2.50
CA ARG A 74 -2.00 -0.26 -3.64
C ARG A 74 -3.09 0.74 -3.24
N THR A 75 -3.38 0.83 -1.95
CA THR A 75 -4.36 1.75 -1.38
C THR A 75 -3.67 3.08 -1.10
N GLY A 76 -4.21 4.18 -1.63
CA GLY A 76 -3.52 5.47 -1.62
C GLY A 76 -3.26 6.05 -0.22
N GLY A 77 -3.99 5.59 0.80
CA GLY A 77 -3.83 6.08 2.18
C GLY A 77 -2.64 5.50 2.95
N ASN A 78 -2.02 4.44 2.44
CA ASN A 78 -0.92 3.75 3.14
C ASN A 78 0.47 4.19 2.66
N VAL A 79 0.52 5.14 1.72
CA VAL A 79 1.77 5.71 1.21
C VAL A 79 1.69 7.21 1.33
N LEU A 80 2.60 7.82 2.08
CA LEU A 80 2.76 9.27 2.15
C LEU A 80 3.93 9.73 1.28
N VAL A 81 3.83 10.99 0.86
CA VAL A 81 4.84 11.79 0.19
C VAL A 81 5.25 12.89 1.16
N THR A 82 6.54 12.93 1.54
CA THR A 82 7.07 14.03 2.36
C THR A 82 7.35 15.28 1.52
N GLU A 83 7.60 16.41 2.16
CA GLU A 83 7.98 17.66 1.48
C GLU A 83 9.27 17.52 0.67
N GLU A 84 10.17 16.62 1.09
CA GLU A 84 11.42 16.28 0.39
C GLU A 84 11.23 15.23 -0.73
N ALA A 85 10.01 15.02 -1.20
CA ALA A 85 9.66 14.01 -2.21
C ALA A 85 10.15 12.60 -1.85
N SER A 86 10.11 12.23 -0.56
CA SER A 86 10.47 10.89 -0.09
C SER A 86 9.23 10.06 0.24
N PRO A 87 9.22 8.75 -0.06
CA PRO A 87 8.10 7.87 0.27
C PRO A 87 8.14 7.45 1.75
N LEU A 88 6.96 7.37 2.37
CA LEU A 88 6.74 6.75 3.67
C LEU A 88 5.60 5.73 3.58
N ILE A 89 5.80 4.51 4.07
CA ILE A 89 4.78 3.46 4.06
C ILE A 89 4.21 3.28 5.47
N LEU A 90 2.89 3.33 5.59
CA LEU A 90 2.13 3.26 6.84
C LEU A 90 1.16 2.07 6.86
N ASP A 91 0.59 1.80 8.04
CA ASP A 91 -0.43 0.77 8.27
C ASP A 91 0.01 -0.67 7.90
N PHE A 92 0.63 -1.32 8.88
CA PHE A 92 1.09 -2.70 8.73
C PHE A 92 0.06 -3.72 9.21
N GLN A 93 -1.24 -3.41 9.27
CA GLN A 93 -2.23 -4.36 9.79
C GLN A 93 -2.40 -5.60 8.90
N SER A 94 -2.27 -5.42 7.58
CA SER A 94 -2.40 -6.49 6.58
C SER A 94 -1.11 -7.26 6.30
N HIS A 95 0.00 -6.91 6.98
CA HIS A 95 1.30 -7.46 6.64
C HIS A 95 1.39 -8.98 6.86
N VAL A 96 2.23 -9.62 6.05
CA VAL A 96 2.58 -11.04 6.14
C VAL A 96 4.08 -11.20 6.26
N ARG A 97 4.49 -12.20 7.03
CA ARG A 97 5.89 -12.60 7.15
C ARG A 97 6.27 -13.52 6.00
N LEU A 98 7.32 -13.14 5.26
CA LEU A 98 7.82 -13.91 4.13
C LEU A 98 8.72 -15.08 4.55
N GLY A 99 9.42 -14.93 5.69
CA GLY A 99 10.29 -15.96 6.23
C GLY A 99 9.51 -17.22 6.59
N GLY A 100 10.02 -18.37 6.13
CA GLY A 100 9.38 -19.68 6.34
C GLY A 100 8.29 -20.04 5.32
N LEU A 101 7.96 -19.15 4.38
CA LEU A 101 7.04 -19.49 3.29
C LEU A 101 7.75 -20.29 2.18
N PRO A 102 7.03 -21.20 1.49
CA PRO A 102 7.48 -21.74 0.22
C PRO A 102 7.86 -20.64 -0.77
N GLY A 103 8.93 -20.84 -1.53
CA GLY A 103 9.49 -19.82 -2.42
C GLY A 103 8.49 -19.27 -3.45
N PHE A 104 7.55 -20.09 -3.93
CA PHE A 104 6.51 -19.63 -4.85
C PHE A 104 5.52 -18.66 -4.20
N LEU A 105 5.13 -18.88 -2.93
CA LEU A 105 4.25 -17.96 -2.19
C LEU A 105 4.98 -16.65 -1.93
N ARG A 106 6.25 -16.70 -1.51
CA ARG A 106 7.08 -15.50 -1.34
C ARG A 106 7.09 -14.66 -2.62
N ARG A 107 7.34 -15.29 -3.78
CA ARG A 107 7.33 -14.61 -5.08
C ARG A 107 5.99 -13.95 -5.40
N ILE A 108 4.88 -14.62 -5.14
CA ILE A 108 3.54 -14.06 -5.37
C ILE A 108 3.30 -12.83 -4.49
N LEU A 109 3.58 -12.91 -3.19
CA LEU A 109 3.33 -11.80 -2.26
C LEU A 109 4.20 -10.57 -2.57
N VAL A 110 5.47 -10.78 -2.90
CA VAL A 110 6.38 -9.72 -3.38
C VAL A 110 5.84 -9.08 -4.65
N ALA A 111 5.38 -9.89 -5.62
CA ALA A 111 4.84 -9.38 -6.88
C ALA A 111 3.55 -8.57 -6.68
N VAL A 112 2.72 -8.92 -5.69
CA VAL A 112 1.51 -8.17 -5.31
C VAL A 112 1.87 -6.77 -4.78
N ASP A 113 2.86 -6.67 -3.88
CA ASP A 113 3.30 -5.39 -3.32
C ASP A 113 3.85 -4.46 -4.41
N LEU A 114 4.75 -4.98 -5.25
CA LEU A 114 5.36 -4.20 -6.35
C LEU A 114 4.29 -3.74 -7.37
N ALA A 115 3.29 -4.57 -7.68
CA ALA A 115 2.18 -4.15 -8.52
C ALA A 115 1.28 -3.08 -7.86
N GLY A 116 1.36 -2.92 -6.53
CA GLY A 116 0.82 -1.76 -5.83
C GLY A 116 1.53 -0.48 -6.23
N VAL A 117 2.86 -0.46 -6.10
CA VAL A 117 3.73 0.65 -6.51
C VAL A 117 3.51 1.01 -7.97
N TYR A 118 3.60 0.04 -8.88
CA TYR A 118 3.50 0.30 -10.32
C TYR A 118 2.13 0.85 -10.74
N LYS A 119 1.06 0.52 -10.02
CA LYS A 119 -0.25 1.13 -10.27
C LYS A 119 -0.26 2.61 -9.89
N HIS A 120 0.39 3.00 -8.80
CA HIS A 120 0.52 4.41 -8.46
C HIS A 120 1.39 5.13 -9.49
N TRP A 121 2.52 4.52 -9.87
CA TRP A 121 3.44 5.03 -10.87
C TRP A 121 2.73 5.23 -12.22
N SER A 122 2.01 4.23 -12.73
CA SER A 122 1.33 4.29 -14.03
C SER A 122 0.27 5.39 -14.12
N ILE A 123 -0.32 5.78 -12.98
CA ILE A 123 -1.35 6.82 -12.93
C ILE A 123 -0.72 8.22 -12.88
N ARG A 124 0.40 8.38 -12.17
CA ARG A 124 0.96 9.70 -11.80
C ARG A 124 2.15 10.12 -12.65
N ALA A 125 2.94 9.16 -13.12
CA ALA A 125 4.04 9.39 -14.05
C ALA A 125 3.95 8.40 -15.22
N PRO A 126 2.90 8.51 -16.06
CA PRO A 126 2.63 7.56 -17.15
C PRO A 126 3.80 7.48 -18.15
N GLY A 127 4.09 6.27 -18.62
CA GLY A 127 5.14 6.01 -19.63
C GLY A 127 6.59 6.13 -19.14
N SER A 128 6.81 6.32 -17.83
CA SER A 128 8.16 6.54 -17.27
C SER A 128 8.78 5.33 -16.55
N MET A 129 8.02 4.26 -16.31
CA MET A 129 8.49 3.12 -15.49
C MET A 129 9.22 2.01 -16.25
N GLY A 130 9.17 2.04 -17.59
CA GLY A 130 9.81 1.07 -18.46
C GLY A 130 8.98 -0.22 -18.67
N GLU A 131 9.35 -0.97 -19.71
CA GLU A 131 8.56 -2.10 -20.22
C GLU A 131 8.43 -3.25 -19.21
N GLU A 132 9.49 -3.54 -18.44
CA GLU A 132 9.50 -4.63 -17.46
C GLU A 132 8.46 -4.40 -16.35
N ARG A 133 8.43 -3.19 -15.78
CA ARG A 133 7.48 -2.80 -14.72
C ARG A 133 6.04 -2.75 -15.25
N GLU A 134 5.86 -2.26 -16.47
CA GLU A 134 4.58 -2.30 -17.19
C GLU A 134 4.07 -3.73 -17.39
N GLU A 135 4.94 -4.62 -17.82
CA GLU A 135 4.58 -6.02 -18.00
C GLU A 135 4.25 -6.70 -16.68
N HIS A 136 5.03 -6.45 -15.63
CA HIS A 136 4.73 -6.96 -14.30
C HIS A 136 3.33 -6.51 -13.83
N LEU A 137 3.03 -5.21 -13.94
CA LEU A 137 1.72 -4.66 -13.57
C LEU A 137 0.60 -5.30 -14.40
N ARG A 138 0.79 -5.47 -15.71
CA ARG A 138 -0.17 -6.10 -16.62
C ARG A 138 -0.44 -7.55 -16.25
N ARG A 139 0.61 -8.35 -16.02
CA ARG A 139 0.51 -9.75 -15.58
C ARG A 139 -0.28 -9.84 -14.28
N MET A 140 0.04 -8.99 -13.29
CA MET A 140 -0.66 -8.98 -12.01
C MET A 140 -2.12 -8.56 -12.12
N ASN A 141 -2.45 -7.56 -12.95
CA ASN A 141 -3.84 -7.17 -13.20
C ASN A 141 -4.64 -8.30 -13.88
N THR A 142 -4.03 -9.05 -14.81
CA THR A 142 -4.66 -10.22 -15.43
C THR A 142 -4.95 -11.31 -14.40
N TRP A 143 -3.98 -11.63 -13.54
CA TRP A 143 -4.15 -12.63 -12.47
C TRP A 143 -5.25 -12.24 -11.48
N ARG A 144 -5.38 -10.95 -11.16
CA ARG A 144 -6.44 -10.46 -10.27
C ARG A 144 -7.85 -10.63 -10.83
N ARG A 145 -8.04 -10.59 -12.16
CA ARG A 145 -9.35 -10.88 -12.76
C ARG A 145 -9.84 -12.28 -12.39
N TYR A 146 -8.94 -13.24 -12.27
CA TYR A 146 -9.26 -14.60 -11.83
C TYR A 146 -9.52 -14.70 -10.31
N TRP A 147 -8.96 -13.78 -9.50
CA TRP A 147 -9.29 -13.66 -8.08
C TRP A 147 -10.67 -13.04 -7.84
N ILE A 148 -11.14 -12.14 -8.70
CA ILE A 148 -12.51 -11.63 -8.65
C ILE A 148 -13.53 -12.76 -8.89
N LEU A 149 -13.17 -13.76 -9.72
CA LEU A 149 -13.97 -14.98 -9.86
C LEU A 149 -13.96 -15.87 -8.61
N LYS A 150 -12.99 -15.73 -7.69
CA LYS A 150 -13.05 -16.36 -6.36
C LYS A 150 -14.03 -15.66 -5.39
N GLY A 151 -14.60 -14.51 -5.74
CA GLY A 151 -15.79 -13.97 -5.08
C GLY A 151 -17.00 -14.93 -5.09
N TYR A 152 -16.98 -15.94 -5.98
CA TYR A 152 -17.95 -17.04 -5.99
C TYR A 152 -17.76 -18.08 -4.85
N LEU A 153 -16.69 -17.99 -4.05
CA LEU A 153 -16.48 -18.83 -2.86
C LEU A 153 -17.11 -18.24 -1.57
N GLY A 154 -18.06 -17.31 -1.68
CA GLY A 154 -19.07 -17.09 -0.63
C GLY A 154 -18.84 -15.94 0.35
N ILE A 155 -18.12 -14.88 -0.03
CA ILE A 155 -18.08 -13.63 0.77
C ILE A 155 -18.94 -12.59 0.07
N LYS A 156 -20.14 -12.33 0.58
CA LYS A 156 -21.03 -11.29 0.04
C LYS A 156 -20.52 -9.90 0.44
N PRO A 157 -20.32 -8.95 -0.49
CA PRO A 157 -20.24 -7.55 -0.12
C PRO A 157 -21.59 -7.09 0.45
N GLY A 158 -21.55 -6.40 1.59
CA GLY A 158 -22.73 -5.78 2.20
C GLY A 158 -23.33 -4.70 1.30
N PRO A 159 -24.62 -4.38 1.46
CA PRO A 159 -25.32 -3.47 0.55
C PRO A 159 -24.67 -2.08 0.55
N ALA A 160 -24.41 -1.56 -0.66
CA ALA A 160 -23.99 -0.19 -0.87
C ALA A 160 -25.09 0.76 -0.35
N ARG A 161 -24.71 1.76 0.45
CA ARG A 161 -25.59 2.86 0.83
C ARG A 161 -25.91 3.68 -0.42
N SER A 162 -27.20 3.76 -0.77
CA SER A 162 -27.69 4.72 -1.75
C SER A 162 -27.41 6.13 -1.26
N THR A 163 -26.83 6.94 -2.15
CA THR A 163 -26.81 8.40 -2.01
C THR A 163 -27.95 8.91 -2.86
N ASP A 164 -29.11 9.11 -2.24
CA ASP A 164 -30.15 9.96 -2.83
C ASP A 164 -30.05 11.33 -2.16
N ALA A 165 -29.52 12.28 -2.93
CA ALA A 165 -29.67 13.70 -2.68
C ALA A 165 -30.57 14.27 -3.77
N GLY A 166 -31.64 14.94 -3.35
CA GLY A 166 -32.35 15.94 -4.16
C GLY A 166 -33.79 15.55 -4.52
N ASP A 167 -34.75 16.12 -3.79
CA ASP A 167 -35.71 16.99 -4.47
C ASP A 167 -36.32 17.98 -3.47
N ALA A 168 -35.93 19.25 -3.63
CA ALA A 168 -36.65 20.39 -3.11
C ALA A 168 -37.75 20.75 -4.12
N LYS A 169 -39.01 20.73 -3.71
CA LYS A 169 -40.07 21.46 -4.39
C LYS A 169 -41.06 21.98 -3.36
N GLY A 170 -41.06 23.31 -3.20
CA GLY A 170 -42.15 24.03 -2.58
C GLY A 170 -43.40 24.06 -3.47
N LYS A 171 -44.53 24.30 -2.79
CA LYS A 171 -45.95 24.50 -3.18
C LYS A 171 -46.77 23.66 -2.19
N ASP A 172 -47.59 24.19 -1.29
CA ASP A 172 -48.18 25.52 -1.10
C ASP A 172 -48.28 25.82 0.41
#